data_AF-A0A2R6LF63-F1
#
_entry.id   AF-A0A2R6LF63-F1
#
_cell.length_a   1.000
_cell.length_b   1.000
_cell.length_c   1.000
_cell.angle_alpha   90.00
_cell.angle_beta   90.00
_cell.angle_gamma   90.00
#
_symmetry.space_group_name_H-M   'P 1'
#
loop_
_entity.id
_entity.type
_entity.pdbx_description
1 polymer ?
#
loop_
_entity_poly.entity_id
_entity_poly.type
_entity_poly.pdbx_seq_one_letter_code
_entity_poly.pdbx_strand_id
1 'polypeptide(L)'
;MSDDGDGASDRDDPAVPVAGDPAVDVETAAADNGTVRADREGDVVRVTIDRPDARNAMNAQVRRELKDTLATVEDSDARVVVLTGSEASGAFVAGADVTEIRDRTAVQQRCAGGRPRVYEAVDDLRQPVIARINGHALGGGCELALACDVRVAREGSAIGQPEITLGLIPGGGATQRLPRLVGEGQAMRLVLSGEPVDAAEAEEIGLVESAHPADEFDDAVDDLAATIASRGPLALEFAKTAVKAGSRTDLEAG
;
A
#
# COMPACT_ATOMS: atom_id res chain seq x y z
N MET A 1 33.45 52.86 -47.78
CA MET A 1 33.50 54.10 -46.98
C MET A 1 32.17 54.14 -46.25
N SER A 2 32.02 53.66 -45.02
CA SER A 2 32.95 53.38 -43.91
C SER A 2 32.20 52.37 -43.00
N ASP A 3 32.84 51.32 -42.48
CA ASP A 3 33.35 51.23 -41.09
C ASP A 3 32.36 51.80 -40.04
N ASP A 4 32.01 51.15 -38.92
CA ASP A 4 32.60 50.02 -38.20
C ASP A 4 31.69 49.70 -36.99
N GLY A 5 31.90 48.53 -36.37
CA GLY A 5 31.61 48.27 -34.94
C GLY A 5 30.28 47.58 -34.67
N ASP A 6 30.22 46.26 -34.52
CA ASP A 6 30.75 45.44 -33.40
C ASP A 6 30.02 45.70 -32.07
N GLY A 7 29.52 44.63 -31.48
CA GLY A 7 28.63 44.66 -30.33
C GLY A 7 27.88 43.34 -30.17
N ALA A 8 28.61 42.23 -30.20
CA ALA A 8 28.16 41.00 -29.60
C ALA A 8 27.76 41.28 -28.13
N SER A 9 26.48 41.12 -27.82
CA SER A 9 26.07 40.86 -26.44
C SER A 9 25.47 39.46 -26.43
N ASP A 10 26.37 38.48 -26.30
CA ASP A 10 26.07 37.24 -25.60
C ASP A 10 25.39 37.64 -24.29
N ARG A 11 24.07 37.49 -24.26
CA ARG A 11 23.38 37.44 -22.98
C ARG A 11 23.64 36.03 -22.48
N ASP A 12 24.66 35.93 -21.64
CA ASP A 12 24.81 34.86 -20.65
C ASP A 12 23.45 34.71 -19.97
N ASP A 13 22.66 33.75 -20.45
CA ASP A 13 21.54 33.21 -19.70
C ASP A 13 22.18 32.56 -18.48
N PRO A 14 21.87 33.00 -17.25
CA PRO A 14 22.44 32.36 -16.08
C PRO A 14 21.93 30.93 -16.07
N ALA A 15 22.87 29.99 -16.27
CA ALA A 15 22.63 28.57 -16.15
C ALA A 15 21.83 28.33 -14.86
N VAL A 16 20.57 27.92 -15.03
CA VAL A 16 19.75 27.45 -13.92
C VAL A 16 20.52 26.29 -13.31
N PRO A 17 20.94 26.37 -12.03
CA PRO A 17 21.62 25.25 -11.42
C PRO A 17 20.58 24.14 -11.31
N VAL A 18 20.71 23.11 -12.15
CA VAL A 18 20.05 21.83 -11.95
C VAL A 18 20.72 21.25 -10.71
N ALA A 19 20.16 21.59 -9.55
CA ALA A 19 20.43 20.87 -8.32
C ALA A 19 19.89 19.46 -8.55
N GLY A 20 20.79 18.55 -8.94
CA GLY A 20 20.56 17.14 -8.70
C GLY A 20 20.43 16.99 -7.20
N ASP A 21 19.20 16.78 -6.74
CA ASP A 21 18.96 16.34 -5.38
C ASP A 21 19.75 15.03 -5.20
N PRO A 22 20.55 14.88 -4.14
CA PRO A 22 21.17 13.60 -3.88
C PRO A 22 20.02 12.60 -3.71
N ALA A 23 20.00 11.57 -4.55
CA ALA A 23 19.12 10.43 -4.36
C ALA A 23 19.28 9.99 -2.90
N VAL A 24 18.19 10.00 -2.14
CA VAL A 24 18.19 9.41 -0.81
C VAL A 24 18.41 7.93 -1.03
N ASP A 25 19.64 7.48 -0.79
CA ASP A 25 20.04 6.09 -0.93
C ASP A 25 19.11 5.21 -0.06
N VAL A 26 18.22 4.45 -0.71
CA VAL A 26 17.43 3.38 -0.09
C VAL A 26 18.32 2.14 0.15
N GLU A 27 19.64 2.28 0.06
CA GLU A 27 20.59 1.19 0.23
C GLU A 27 21.05 1.10 1.70
N THR A 28 20.55 0.06 2.36
CA THR A 28 20.96 -0.46 3.67
C THR A 28 20.72 0.42 4.91
N ALA A 29 19.51 0.29 5.46
CA ALA A 29 19.33 0.24 6.91
C ALA A 29 18.96 -1.19 7.34
N ALA A 30 19.82 -2.15 7.01
CA ALA A 30 19.86 -3.44 7.71
C ALA A 30 20.50 -3.21 9.09
N ALA A 31 19.78 -2.51 9.96
CA ALA A 31 20.00 -2.53 11.40
C ALA A 31 18.83 -3.33 12.00
N ASP A 32 19.12 -4.61 12.27
CA ASP A 32 18.28 -5.56 13.01
C ASP A 32 17.64 -4.90 14.24
N ASN A 33 16.30 -4.73 14.21
CA ASN A 33 15.35 -4.51 15.31
C ASN A 33 13.99 -3.92 14.84
N GLY A 34 13.82 -3.62 13.54
CA GLY A 34 12.55 -3.13 12.98
C GLY A 34 11.57 -4.25 12.58
N THR A 35 10.28 -3.97 12.71
CA THR A 35 9.15 -4.82 12.28
C THR A 35 8.70 -4.54 10.84
N VAL A 36 9.34 -3.59 10.16
CA VAL A 36 9.12 -3.25 8.75
C VAL A 36 10.48 -3.04 8.08
N ARG A 37 10.65 -3.61 6.88
CA ARG A 37 11.85 -3.44 6.04
C ARG A 37 11.46 -2.96 4.66
N ALA A 38 12.38 -2.27 3.99
CA ALA A 38 12.23 -1.87 2.60
C ALA A 38 13.49 -2.28 1.83
N ASP A 39 13.29 -3.06 0.77
CA ASP A 39 14.35 -3.56 -0.09
C ASP A 39 14.09 -3.03 -1.51
N ARG A 40 15.11 -2.44 -2.14
CA ARG A 40 14.98 -1.84 -3.47
C ARG A 40 15.61 -2.74 -4.54
N GLU A 41 14.85 -3.00 -5.59
CA GLU A 41 15.29 -3.73 -6.78
C GLU A 41 14.95 -2.90 -8.03
N GLY A 42 15.95 -2.15 -8.52
CA GLY A 42 15.78 -1.22 -9.63
C GLY A 42 14.74 -0.14 -9.33
N ASP A 43 13.64 -0.13 -10.08
CA ASP A 43 12.55 0.85 -9.94
C ASP A 43 11.46 0.44 -8.94
N VAL A 44 11.57 -0.76 -8.34
CA VAL A 44 10.57 -1.31 -7.43
C VAL A 44 11.14 -1.32 -6.01
N VAL A 45 10.32 -0.90 -5.03
CA VAL A 45 10.63 -1.05 -3.61
C VAL A 45 9.67 -2.05 -2.98
N ARG A 46 10.21 -3.12 -2.40
CA ARG A 46 9.46 -4.12 -1.64
C ARG A 46 9.44 -3.72 -0.17
N VAL A 47 8.28 -3.37 0.35
CA VAL A 47 8.05 -3.09 1.77
C VAL A 47 7.50 -4.35 2.43
N THR A 48 8.25 -4.89 3.39
CA THR A 48 7.93 -6.13 4.08
C THR A 48 7.63 -5.86 5.55
N ILE A 49 6.43 -6.23 6.00
CA ILE A 49 6.13 -6.30 7.44
C ILE A 49 6.68 -7.63 7.96
N ASP A 50 7.57 -7.59 8.95
CA ASP A 50 8.20 -8.76 9.54
C ASP A 50 8.05 -8.80 11.06
N ARG A 51 6.94 -9.37 11.50
CA ARG A 51 6.67 -9.69 12.91
C ARG A 51 6.09 -11.12 12.98
N PRO A 52 6.92 -12.15 12.73
CA PRO A 52 6.45 -13.49 12.42
C PRO A 52 5.78 -14.17 13.62
N ASP A 53 6.28 -13.92 14.84
CA ASP A 53 5.72 -14.46 16.08
C ASP A 53 4.25 -14.06 16.33
N ALA A 54 3.79 -12.99 15.68
CA ALA A 54 2.43 -12.50 15.77
C ALA A 54 1.70 -12.48 14.41
N ARG A 55 2.19 -13.26 13.42
CA ARG A 55 1.63 -13.29 12.06
C ARG A 55 1.43 -11.90 11.45
N ASN A 56 2.41 -11.02 11.66
CA ASN A 56 2.39 -9.63 11.23
C ASN A 56 1.23 -8.78 11.77
N ALA A 57 0.61 -9.18 12.90
CA ALA A 57 -0.44 -8.37 13.52
C ALA A 57 0.05 -6.96 13.81
N MET A 58 -0.72 -5.96 13.36
CA MET A 58 -0.36 -4.55 13.44
C MET A 58 -0.56 -4.03 14.86
N ASN A 59 0.54 -3.80 15.54
CA ASN A 59 0.62 -3.04 16.78
C ASN A 59 1.03 -1.58 16.48
N ALA A 60 1.21 -0.76 17.51
CA ALA A 60 1.61 0.64 17.35
C ALA A 60 2.99 0.80 16.70
N GLN A 61 3.93 -0.11 16.99
CA GLN A 61 5.26 -0.11 16.39
C GLN A 61 5.20 -0.36 14.89
N VAL A 62 4.55 -1.45 14.45
CA VAL A 62 4.36 -1.77 13.03
C VAL A 62 3.70 -0.62 12.29
N ARG A 63 2.63 -0.03 12.85
CA ARG A 63 1.94 1.10 12.22
C ARG A 63 2.81 2.35 12.11
N ARG A 64 3.69 2.60 13.08
CA ARG A 64 4.62 3.74 13.05
C ARG A 64 5.70 3.49 12.00
N GLU A 65 6.38 2.35 12.08
CA GLU A 65 7.48 1.99 11.17
C GLU A 65 7.00 1.91 9.72
N LEU A 66 5.82 1.36 9.47
CA LEU A 66 5.27 1.33 8.11
C LEU A 66 5.03 2.74 7.57
N LYS A 67 4.52 3.68 8.38
CA LYS A 67 4.36 5.08 7.96
C LYS A 67 5.71 5.76 7.71
N ASP A 68 6.67 5.56 8.62
CA ASP A 68 8.01 6.14 8.48
C ASP A 68 8.70 5.61 7.21
N THR A 69 8.59 4.31 6.94
CA THR A 69 9.09 3.67 5.71
C THR A 69 8.40 4.21 4.47
N LEU A 70 7.06 4.32 4.47
CA LEU A 70 6.31 4.83 3.32
C LEU A 70 6.67 6.29 3.01
N ALA A 71 6.89 7.13 4.03
CA ALA A 71 7.35 8.50 3.82
C ALA A 71 8.74 8.55 3.15
N THR A 72 9.68 7.71 3.60
CA THR A 72 10.99 7.61 2.94
C THR A 72 10.88 7.11 1.49
N VAL A 73 10.00 6.15 1.23
CA VAL A 73 9.77 5.64 -0.13
C VAL A 73 9.10 6.71 -1.00
N GLU A 74 8.16 7.47 -0.45
CA GLU A 74 7.52 8.59 -1.13
C GLU A 74 8.54 9.60 -1.65
N ASP A 75 9.57 9.93 -0.86
CA ASP A 75 10.61 10.88 -1.26
C ASP A 75 11.69 10.28 -2.19
N SER A 76 11.65 8.97 -2.47
CA SER A 76 12.61 8.28 -3.34
C SER A 76 12.25 8.35 -4.83
N ASP A 77 13.14 7.87 -5.69
CA ASP A 77 12.90 7.72 -7.14
C ASP A 77 12.13 6.44 -7.51
N ALA A 78 11.69 5.64 -6.53
CA ALA A 78 10.90 4.43 -6.74
C ALA A 78 9.66 4.68 -7.62
N ARG A 79 9.40 3.75 -8.54
CA ARG A 79 8.26 3.81 -9.47
C ARG A 79 7.06 3.02 -8.96
N VAL A 80 7.29 1.93 -8.24
CA VAL A 80 6.25 1.02 -7.74
C VAL A 80 6.64 0.51 -6.36
N VAL A 81 5.65 0.34 -5.49
CA VAL A 81 5.81 -0.30 -4.20
C VAL A 81 5.11 -1.65 -4.19
N VAL A 82 5.81 -2.69 -3.74
CA VAL A 82 5.22 -3.99 -3.45
C VAL A 82 5.15 -4.13 -1.93
N LEU A 83 3.94 -4.10 -1.36
CA LEU A 83 3.72 -4.31 0.06
C LEU A 83 3.42 -5.79 0.31
N THR A 84 4.12 -6.42 1.25
CA THR A 84 3.96 -7.84 1.60
C THR A 84 4.17 -8.08 3.11
N GLY A 85 3.75 -9.25 3.59
CA GLY A 85 4.22 -9.80 4.85
C GLY A 85 5.46 -10.68 4.66
N SER A 86 6.26 -10.88 5.71
CA SER A 86 7.38 -11.82 5.66
C SER A 86 6.91 -13.27 5.50
N GLU A 87 7.63 -14.07 4.72
CA GLU A 87 7.29 -15.49 4.50
C GLU A 87 7.27 -16.29 5.82
N ALA A 88 8.18 -15.97 6.75
CA ALA A 88 8.27 -16.62 8.06
C ALA A 88 7.00 -16.47 8.92
N SER A 89 6.19 -15.43 8.66
CA SER A 89 4.94 -15.19 9.37
C SER A 89 3.76 -16.05 8.89
N GLY A 90 3.83 -16.59 7.67
CA GLY A 90 2.71 -17.27 7.00
C GLY A 90 1.47 -16.39 6.77
N ALA A 91 1.64 -15.06 6.81
CA ALA A 91 0.57 -14.09 6.66
C ALA A 91 1.04 -12.85 5.91
N PHE A 92 0.14 -12.22 5.17
CA PHE A 92 0.33 -10.84 4.78
C PHE A 92 0.30 -9.97 6.05
N VAL A 93 -0.88 -9.89 6.68
CA VAL A 93 -1.12 -9.24 7.97
C VAL A 93 -2.36 -9.90 8.59
N ALA A 94 -2.23 -10.49 9.77
CA ALA A 94 -3.34 -11.19 10.45
C ALA A 94 -4.37 -10.26 11.13
N GLY A 95 -4.23 -8.94 10.99
CA GLY A 95 -5.15 -7.93 11.52
C GLY A 95 -4.49 -6.97 12.51
N ALA A 96 -5.32 -6.24 13.24
CA ALA A 96 -4.85 -5.43 14.36
C ALA A 96 -4.46 -6.33 15.54
N ASP A 97 -3.42 -5.95 16.28
CA ASP A 97 -3.01 -6.71 17.47
C ASP A 97 -4.09 -6.64 18.56
N VAL A 98 -4.79 -7.76 18.77
CA VAL A 98 -5.91 -7.88 19.72
C VAL A 98 -5.45 -7.57 21.16
N THR A 99 -4.17 -7.79 21.50
CA THR A 99 -3.65 -7.44 22.83
C THR A 99 -3.71 -5.94 23.09
N GLU A 100 -3.47 -5.11 22.07
CA GLU A 100 -3.60 -3.65 22.19
C GLU A 100 -5.05 -3.17 22.28
N ILE A 101 -5.99 -3.96 21.75
CA ILE A 101 -7.40 -3.57 21.67
C ILE A 101 -8.13 -3.88 22.98
N ARG A 102 -7.81 -5.02 23.61
CA ARG A 102 -8.47 -5.48 24.84
C ARG A 102 -8.35 -4.49 26.00
N ASP A 103 -7.23 -3.78 26.08
CA ASP A 103 -6.94 -2.87 27.19
C ASP A 103 -7.46 -1.44 26.97
N ARG A 104 -8.12 -1.18 25.82
CA ARG A 104 -8.63 0.16 25.47
C ARG A 104 -10.12 0.29 25.77
N THR A 105 -10.49 1.41 26.38
CA THR A 105 -11.86 1.93 26.36
C THR A 105 -12.28 2.32 24.94
N ALA A 106 -13.59 2.42 24.67
CA ALA A 106 -14.10 2.88 23.38
C ALA A 106 -13.54 4.24 22.95
N VAL A 107 -13.35 5.17 23.90
CA VAL A 107 -12.73 6.48 23.64
C VAL A 107 -11.26 6.34 23.28
N GLN A 108 -10.49 5.54 24.02
CA GLN A 108 -9.08 5.29 23.70
C GLN A 108 -8.93 4.62 22.33
N GLN A 109 -9.82 3.68 21.97
CA GLN A 109 -9.81 3.05 20.67
C GLN A 109 -10.14 4.06 19.55
N ARG A 110 -11.09 4.98 19.78
CA ARG A 110 -11.39 6.07 18.84
C ARG A 110 -10.21 7.03 18.66
N CYS A 111 -9.49 7.36 19.73
CA CYS A 111 -8.31 8.23 19.71
C CYS A 111 -7.09 7.55 19.09
N ALA A 112 -6.93 6.24 19.28
CA ALA A 112 -5.86 5.46 18.66
C ALA A 112 -5.94 5.46 17.12
N GLY A 113 -7.13 5.73 16.56
CA GLY A 113 -7.36 5.96 15.13
C GLY A 113 -7.00 7.37 14.63
N GLY A 114 -6.02 8.04 15.24
CA GLY A 114 -5.53 9.35 14.80
C GLY A 114 -5.17 9.35 13.31
N ARG A 115 -5.58 10.40 12.59
CA ARG A 115 -5.34 10.54 11.16
C ARG A 115 -4.04 11.31 10.88
N PRO A 116 -3.32 11.00 9.78
CA PRO A 116 -3.56 9.86 8.89
C PRO A 116 -3.19 8.53 9.57
N ARG A 117 -4.05 7.51 9.40
CA ARG A 117 -3.76 6.14 9.83
C ARG A 117 -2.86 5.50 8.79
N VAL A 118 -2.31 4.33 9.11
CA VAL A 118 -1.45 3.59 8.18
C VAL A 118 -2.13 3.29 6.84
N TYR A 119 -3.46 3.08 6.85
CA TYR A 119 -4.25 2.85 5.65
C TYR A 119 -4.30 4.09 4.75
N GLU A 120 -4.44 5.29 5.33
CA GLU A 120 -4.38 6.52 4.55
C GLU A 120 -2.97 6.77 4.01
N ALA A 121 -1.92 6.46 4.79
CA ALA A 121 -0.55 6.57 4.29
C ALA A 121 -0.27 5.69 3.06
N VAL A 122 -0.82 4.47 3.00
CA VAL A 122 -0.74 3.61 1.80
C VAL A 122 -1.61 4.16 0.66
N ASP A 123 -2.83 4.57 0.99
CA ASP A 123 -3.82 5.01 0.01
C ASP A 123 -3.41 6.32 -0.70
N ASP A 124 -2.77 7.22 0.03
CA ASP A 124 -2.36 8.54 -0.44
C ASP A 124 -0.94 8.56 -1.04
N LEU A 125 -0.19 7.44 -0.96
CA LEU A 125 1.15 7.34 -1.52
C LEU A 125 1.16 7.65 -3.03
N ARG A 126 2.06 8.53 -3.49
CA ARG A 126 2.15 8.89 -4.91
C ARG A 126 2.49 7.73 -5.85
N GLN A 127 3.33 6.79 -5.40
CA GLN A 127 3.64 5.58 -6.17
C GLN A 127 2.43 4.62 -6.17
N PRO A 128 2.20 3.88 -7.28
CA PRO A 128 1.34 2.71 -7.26
C PRO A 128 1.83 1.66 -6.25
N VAL A 129 0.88 1.08 -5.50
CA VAL A 129 1.13 0.08 -4.47
C VAL A 129 0.43 -1.23 -4.84
N ILE A 130 1.21 -2.30 -4.98
CA ILE A 130 0.72 -3.67 -5.15
C ILE A 130 0.75 -4.37 -3.79
N ALA A 131 -0.39 -4.89 -3.33
CA ALA A 131 -0.44 -5.84 -2.23
C ALA A 131 -0.10 -7.23 -2.75
N ARG A 132 1.10 -7.73 -2.41
CA ARG A 132 1.48 -9.13 -2.57
C ARG A 132 0.97 -9.89 -1.34
N ILE A 133 -0.23 -10.48 -1.44
CA ILE A 133 -0.89 -11.20 -0.36
C ILE A 133 -0.37 -12.64 -0.34
N ASN A 134 0.72 -12.86 0.40
CA ASN A 134 1.42 -14.15 0.48
C ASN A 134 0.86 -15.12 1.54
N GLY A 135 -0.25 -14.75 2.18
CA GLY A 135 -0.93 -15.54 3.19
C GLY A 135 -2.14 -14.78 3.76
N HIS A 136 -2.52 -15.08 5.00
CA HIS A 136 -3.68 -14.46 5.64
C HIS A 136 -3.65 -12.92 5.60
N ALA A 137 -4.72 -12.30 5.11
CA ALA A 137 -4.98 -10.86 5.12
C ALA A 137 -6.33 -10.62 5.78
N LEU A 138 -6.35 -10.46 7.10
CA LEU A 138 -7.59 -10.47 7.89
C LEU A 138 -7.78 -9.15 8.63
N GLY A 139 -9.03 -8.70 8.70
CA GLY A 139 -9.42 -7.48 9.40
C GLY A 139 -8.57 -6.29 8.98
N GLY A 140 -7.89 -5.64 9.93
CA GLY A 140 -6.91 -4.59 9.62
C GLY A 140 -5.88 -4.94 8.53
N GLY A 141 -5.48 -6.22 8.38
CA GLY A 141 -4.62 -6.64 7.28
C GLY A 141 -5.32 -6.64 5.91
N CYS A 142 -6.58 -7.06 5.87
CA CYS A 142 -7.44 -6.87 4.71
C CYS A 142 -7.65 -5.37 4.42
N GLU A 143 -7.87 -4.54 5.45
CA GLU A 143 -7.99 -3.09 5.29
C GLU A 143 -6.73 -2.43 4.72
N LEU A 144 -5.56 -2.97 5.05
CA LEU A 144 -4.29 -2.55 4.46
C LEU A 144 -4.19 -2.96 2.98
N ALA A 145 -4.56 -4.20 2.65
CA ALA A 145 -4.62 -4.67 1.26
C ALA A 145 -5.65 -3.88 0.42
N LEU A 146 -6.79 -3.51 1.00
CA LEU A 146 -7.80 -2.65 0.38
C LEU A 146 -7.32 -1.22 0.15
N ALA A 147 -6.33 -0.74 0.91
CA ALA A 147 -5.72 0.58 0.72
C ALA A 147 -4.71 0.59 -0.44
N CYS A 148 -4.14 -0.56 -0.80
CA CYS A 148 -3.30 -0.72 -1.99
C CYS A 148 -4.11 -0.54 -3.28
N ASP A 149 -3.41 -0.27 -4.38
CA ASP A 149 -4.05 -0.01 -5.68
C ASP A 149 -4.45 -1.32 -6.37
N VAL A 150 -3.58 -2.32 -6.31
CA VAL A 150 -3.78 -3.66 -6.88
C VAL A 150 -3.44 -4.71 -5.83
N ARG A 151 -4.15 -5.83 -5.83
CA ARG A 151 -3.98 -6.98 -4.94
C ARG A 151 -3.78 -8.24 -5.77
N VAL A 152 -2.69 -8.95 -5.49
CA VAL A 152 -2.39 -10.27 -6.04
C VAL A 152 -2.28 -11.23 -4.87
N ALA A 153 -3.01 -12.35 -4.90
CA ALA A 153 -3.06 -13.29 -3.81
C ALA A 153 -2.40 -14.63 -4.15
N ARG A 154 -1.70 -15.20 -3.17
CA ARG A 154 -1.24 -16.58 -3.25
C ARG A 154 -2.39 -17.52 -2.93
N GLU A 155 -2.56 -18.58 -3.71
CA GLU A 155 -3.44 -19.68 -3.34
C GLU A 155 -3.11 -20.20 -1.92
N GLY A 156 -4.16 -20.55 -1.16
CA GLY A 156 -4.05 -20.89 0.26
C GLY A 156 -4.08 -19.68 1.22
N SER A 157 -4.15 -18.45 0.71
CA SER A 157 -4.45 -17.26 1.51
C SER A 157 -5.92 -17.23 1.94
N ALA A 158 -6.20 -16.62 3.08
CA ALA A 158 -7.55 -16.30 3.54
C ALA A 158 -7.69 -14.80 3.75
N ILE A 159 -8.76 -14.21 3.21
CA ILE A 159 -8.94 -12.76 3.08
C ILE A 159 -10.34 -12.39 3.58
N GLY A 160 -10.46 -11.42 4.48
CA GLY A 160 -11.78 -11.04 5.00
C GLY A 160 -11.78 -10.09 6.19
N GLN A 161 -12.98 -9.84 6.74
CA GLN A 161 -13.26 -8.85 7.79
C GLN A 161 -13.89 -9.50 9.04
N PRO A 162 -13.11 -10.21 9.88
CA PRO A 162 -13.64 -10.96 11.03
C PRO A 162 -13.96 -10.08 12.26
N GLU A 163 -13.82 -8.75 12.20
CA GLU A 163 -13.97 -7.83 13.33
C GLU A 163 -15.29 -7.98 14.10
N ILE A 164 -16.38 -8.32 13.39
CA ILE A 164 -17.71 -8.47 13.99
C ILE A 164 -17.73 -9.57 15.06
N THR A 165 -16.87 -10.59 14.92
CA THR A 165 -16.71 -11.69 15.89
C THR A 165 -16.13 -11.20 17.23
N LEU A 166 -15.47 -10.04 17.22
CA LEU A 166 -14.94 -9.34 18.41
C LEU A 166 -15.85 -8.20 18.86
N GLY A 167 -17.03 -8.02 18.25
CA GLY A 167 -17.94 -6.90 18.51
C GLY A 167 -17.43 -5.56 17.96
N LEU A 168 -16.55 -5.60 16.95
CA LEU A 168 -15.96 -4.43 16.32
C LEU A 168 -16.44 -4.31 14.87
N ILE A 169 -16.32 -3.12 14.31
CA ILE A 169 -16.48 -2.90 12.86
C ILE A 169 -15.11 -2.87 12.19
N PRO A 170 -15.00 -3.19 10.89
CA PRO A 170 -13.78 -2.95 10.13
C PRO A 170 -13.64 -1.45 9.85
N GLY A 171 -13.01 -0.78 10.82
CA GLY A 171 -13.00 0.69 10.95
C GLY A 171 -11.79 1.37 10.32
N GLY A 172 -10.79 0.65 9.84
CA GLY A 172 -9.66 1.15 9.05
C GLY A 172 -9.98 1.53 7.61
N GLY A 173 -11.21 1.24 7.16
CA GLY A 173 -11.76 1.74 5.91
C GLY A 173 -12.45 0.67 5.06
N ALA A 174 -12.57 -0.58 5.52
CA ALA A 174 -13.27 -1.60 4.74
C ALA A 174 -14.72 -1.21 4.44
N THR A 175 -15.41 -0.60 5.42
CA THR A 175 -16.80 -0.12 5.25
C THR A 175 -16.96 0.89 4.11
N GLN A 176 -15.87 1.51 3.65
CA GLN A 176 -15.86 2.37 2.46
C GLN A 176 -15.24 1.66 1.25
N ARG A 177 -14.08 1.03 1.38
CA ARG A 177 -13.33 0.49 0.23
C ARG A 177 -13.92 -0.81 -0.31
N LEU A 178 -14.32 -1.72 0.58
CA LEU A 178 -14.82 -3.05 0.19
C LEU A 178 -16.05 -3.00 -0.74
N PRO A 179 -17.14 -2.25 -0.44
CA PRO A 179 -18.31 -2.22 -1.34
C PRO A 179 -18.02 -1.61 -2.71
N ARG A 180 -16.93 -0.86 -2.87
CA ARG A 180 -16.49 -0.33 -4.18
C ARG A 180 -15.76 -1.37 -5.03
N LEU A 181 -15.20 -2.41 -4.40
CA LEU A 181 -14.50 -3.50 -5.08
C LEU A 181 -15.46 -4.66 -5.39
N VAL A 182 -16.18 -5.15 -4.38
CA VAL A 182 -16.98 -6.38 -4.49
C VAL A 182 -18.49 -6.14 -4.59
N GLY A 183 -18.92 -4.87 -4.57
CA GLY A 183 -20.32 -4.48 -4.46
C GLY A 183 -20.88 -4.62 -3.03
N GLU A 184 -22.00 -3.95 -2.76
CA GLU A 184 -22.59 -3.89 -1.42
C GLU A 184 -22.98 -5.26 -0.88
N GLY A 185 -23.56 -6.14 -1.71
CA GLY A 185 -24.02 -7.46 -1.28
C GLY A 185 -22.90 -8.36 -0.76
N GLN A 186 -21.80 -8.48 -1.51
CA GLN A 186 -20.64 -9.25 -1.07
C GLN A 186 -19.94 -8.58 0.13
N ALA A 187 -19.85 -7.25 0.15
CA ALA A 187 -19.30 -6.53 1.29
C ALA A 187 -20.10 -6.81 2.57
N MET A 188 -21.44 -6.80 2.51
CA MET A 188 -22.31 -7.16 3.63
C MET A 188 -22.12 -8.62 4.05
N ARG A 189 -22.04 -9.56 3.09
CA ARG A 189 -21.76 -10.97 3.39
C ARG A 189 -20.47 -11.11 4.19
N LEU A 190 -19.36 -10.56 3.70
CA LEU A 190 -18.04 -10.67 4.32
C LEU A 190 -18.01 -10.00 5.71
N VAL A 191 -18.55 -8.79 5.82
CA VAL A 191 -18.49 -8.00 7.07
C VAL A 191 -19.44 -8.52 8.15
N LEU A 192 -20.67 -8.90 7.79
CA LEU A 192 -21.68 -9.31 8.77
C LEU A 192 -21.53 -10.76 9.21
N SER A 193 -21.04 -11.65 8.33
CA SER A 193 -20.69 -13.03 8.72
C SER A 193 -19.36 -13.08 9.48
N GLY A 194 -18.41 -12.21 9.12
CA GLY A 194 -17.02 -12.30 9.59
C GLY A 194 -16.26 -13.49 9.00
N GLU A 195 -16.82 -14.19 8.00
CA GLU A 195 -16.20 -15.35 7.37
C GLU A 195 -15.21 -14.89 6.28
N PRO A 196 -13.94 -15.29 6.36
CA PRO A 196 -12.97 -15.02 5.30
C PRO A 196 -13.22 -15.93 4.11
N VAL A 197 -12.82 -15.47 2.93
CA VAL A 197 -12.82 -16.23 1.68
C VAL A 197 -11.40 -16.65 1.33
N ASP A 198 -11.27 -17.72 0.54
CA ASP A 198 -9.97 -18.10 -0.01
C ASP A 198 -9.58 -17.19 -1.20
N ALA A 199 -8.36 -17.37 -1.72
CA ALA A 199 -7.84 -16.55 -2.82
C ALA A 199 -8.67 -16.68 -4.11
N ALA A 200 -9.21 -17.87 -4.41
CA ALA A 200 -9.97 -18.11 -5.63
C ALA A 200 -11.34 -17.41 -5.58
N GLU A 201 -12.07 -17.56 -4.47
CA GLU A 201 -13.32 -16.82 -4.25
C GLU A 201 -13.05 -15.31 -4.17
N ALA A 202 -11.94 -14.88 -3.56
CA ALA A 202 -11.56 -13.47 -3.51
C ALA A 202 -11.36 -12.89 -4.92
N GLU A 203 -10.77 -13.64 -5.85
CA GLU A 203 -10.67 -13.22 -7.26
C GLU A 203 -12.05 -13.17 -7.92
N GLU A 204 -12.87 -14.22 -7.74
CA GLU A 204 -14.20 -14.33 -8.34
C GLU A 204 -15.11 -13.13 -7.98
N ILE A 205 -15.06 -12.67 -6.73
CA ILE A 205 -15.88 -11.55 -6.25
C ILE A 205 -15.23 -10.17 -6.48
N GLY A 206 -14.01 -10.11 -7.01
CA GLY A 206 -13.27 -8.86 -7.24
C GLY A 206 -12.63 -8.25 -5.99
N LEU A 207 -12.40 -9.05 -4.94
CA LEU A 207 -11.67 -8.63 -3.73
C LEU A 207 -10.16 -8.52 -4.01
N VAL A 208 -9.64 -9.39 -4.87
CA VAL A 208 -8.28 -9.32 -5.42
C VAL A 208 -8.35 -9.37 -6.94
N GLU A 209 -7.35 -8.82 -7.62
CA GLU A 209 -7.32 -8.78 -9.08
C GLU A 209 -6.86 -10.09 -9.72
N SER A 210 -6.09 -10.91 -9.00
CA SER A 210 -5.75 -12.28 -9.41
C SER A 210 -5.25 -13.13 -8.25
N ALA A 211 -5.45 -14.44 -8.35
CA ALA A 211 -4.87 -15.44 -7.47
C ALA A 211 -3.96 -16.41 -8.25
N HIS A 212 -2.83 -16.80 -7.66
CA HIS A 212 -1.83 -17.65 -8.33
C HIS A 212 -1.31 -18.76 -7.40
N PRO A 213 -0.98 -19.94 -7.95
CA PRO A 213 -0.32 -21.00 -7.19
C PRO A 213 1.08 -20.56 -6.74
N ALA A 214 1.63 -21.27 -5.76
CA ALA A 214 2.85 -20.86 -5.06
C ALA A 214 4.10 -20.73 -5.95
N ASP A 215 4.14 -21.46 -7.07
CA ASP A 215 5.22 -21.51 -8.05
C ASP A 215 5.12 -20.45 -9.15
N GLU A 216 3.96 -19.82 -9.32
CA GLU A 216 3.73 -18.74 -10.30
C GLU A 216 3.51 -17.37 -9.63
N PHE A 217 3.28 -17.36 -8.31
CA PHE A 217 2.88 -16.16 -7.56
C PHE A 217 3.87 -15.00 -7.60
N ASP A 218 5.17 -15.30 -7.45
CA ASP A 218 6.20 -14.24 -7.45
C ASP A 218 6.39 -13.66 -8.85
N ASP A 219 6.45 -14.50 -9.87
CA ASP A 219 6.53 -14.08 -11.28
C ASP A 219 5.35 -13.17 -11.65
N ALA A 220 4.12 -13.53 -11.25
CA ALA A 220 2.93 -12.71 -11.52
C ALA A 220 3.00 -11.31 -10.88
N VAL A 221 3.54 -11.21 -9.66
CA VAL A 221 3.70 -9.92 -8.96
C VAL A 221 4.81 -9.09 -9.61
N ASP A 222 5.95 -9.72 -9.91
CA ASP A 222 7.12 -9.05 -10.44
C ASP A 222 6.88 -8.57 -11.88
N ASP A 223 6.18 -9.36 -12.71
CA ASP A 223 5.76 -8.97 -14.06
C ASP A 223 4.81 -7.75 -14.04
N LEU A 224 3.85 -7.73 -13.10
CA LEU A 224 2.96 -6.60 -12.92
C LEU A 224 3.73 -5.36 -12.45
N ALA A 225 4.62 -5.51 -11.47
CA ALA A 225 5.44 -4.43 -10.94
C ALA A 225 6.35 -3.84 -12.02
N ALA A 226 7.03 -4.69 -12.81
CA ALA A 226 7.87 -4.27 -13.94
C ALA A 226 7.05 -3.56 -15.02
N THR A 227 5.85 -4.07 -15.33
CA THR A 227 4.95 -3.44 -16.29
C THR A 227 4.56 -2.03 -15.86
N ILE A 228 4.17 -1.85 -14.58
CA ILE A 228 3.82 -0.53 -14.04
C ILE A 228 5.06 0.37 -13.98
N ALA A 229 6.20 -0.13 -13.50
CA ALA A 229 7.44 0.63 -13.36
C ALA A 229 7.97 1.18 -14.70
N SER A 230 7.69 0.49 -15.81
CA SER A 230 8.05 0.95 -17.16
C SER A 230 7.22 2.15 -17.67
N ARG A 231 6.20 2.60 -16.93
CA ARG A 231 5.33 3.73 -17.30
C ARG A 231 5.85 5.04 -16.72
N GLY A 232 5.43 6.16 -17.32
CA GLY A 232 5.81 7.48 -16.83
C GLY A 232 5.29 7.74 -15.41
N PRO A 233 6.15 8.09 -14.43
CA PRO A 233 5.77 8.18 -13.02
C PRO A 233 4.67 9.21 -12.74
N LEU A 234 4.74 10.39 -13.37
CA LEU A 234 3.70 11.42 -13.21
C LEU A 234 2.35 10.97 -13.81
N ALA A 235 2.38 10.20 -14.89
CA ALA A 235 1.16 9.68 -15.49
C ALA A 235 0.50 8.64 -14.57
N LEU A 236 1.30 7.77 -13.93
CA LEU A 236 0.81 6.81 -12.95
C LEU A 236 0.18 7.50 -11.74
N GLU A 237 0.86 8.49 -11.18
CA GLU A 237 0.39 9.27 -10.03
C GLU A 237 -0.94 9.97 -10.33
N PHE A 238 -1.03 10.68 -11.45
CA PHE A 238 -2.27 11.38 -11.84
C PHE A 238 -3.40 10.41 -12.21
N ALA A 239 -3.10 9.30 -12.88
CA ALA A 239 -4.09 8.28 -13.20
C ALA A 239 -4.66 7.64 -11.92
N LYS A 240 -3.78 7.22 -11.00
CA LYS A 240 -4.17 6.69 -9.68
C LYS A 240 -5.05 7.68 -8.93
N THR A 241 -4.62 8.95 -8.87
CA THR A 241 -5.37 10.02 -8.19
C THR A 241 -6.75 10.20 -8.81
N ALA A 242 -6.85 10.27 -10.14
CA ALA A 242 -8.12 10.44 -10.84
C ALA A 242 -9.08 9.25 -10.65
N VAL A 243 -8.58 8.01 -10.74
CA VAL A 243 -9.37 6.80 -10.52
C VAL A 243 -9.90 6.74 -9.09
N LYS A 244 -9.05 7.04 -8.10
CA LYS A 244 -9.44 7.10 -6.69
C LYS A 244 -10.46 8.21 -6.43
N ALA A 245 -10.27 9.39 -7.01
CA ALA A 245 -11.25 10.47 -6.90
C ALA A 245 -12.60 10.05 -7.49
N GLY A 246 -12.62 9.55 -8.72
CA GLY A 246 -13.85 9.13 -9.42
C GLY A 246 -14.63 8.05 -8.67
N SER A 247 -13.95 7.07 -8.06
CA SER A 247 -14.61 6.03 -7.24
C SER A 247 -15.13 6.52 -5.88
N ARG A 248 -14.65 7.67 -5.39
CA ARG A 248 -15.02 8.25 -4.09
C ARG A 248 -16.10 9.31 -4.21
N THR A 249 -16.24 9.91 -5.38
CA THR A 249 -17.31 10.84 -5.68
C THR A 249 -18.65 10.13 -5.59
N ASP A 250 -19.60 10.71 -4.85
CA ASP A 250 -20.97 10.21 -4.85
C ASP A 250 -21.67 10.56 -6.18
N LEU A 251 -22.85 9.99 -6.41
CA LEU A 251 -23.59 10.22 -7.64
C LEU A 251 -24.02 11.68 -7.84
N GLU A 252 -24.15 12.47 -6.76
CA GLU A 252 -24.60 13.85 -6.83
C GLU A 252 -23.46 14.84 -7.11
N ALA A 253 -22.24 14.49 -6.71
CA ALA A 253 -21.03 15.28 -6.86
C ALA A 253 -20.25 15.00 -8.15
N GLY A 254 -20.62 13.96 -8.92
CA GLY A 254 -19.96 13.50 -10.15
C GLY A 254 -20.40 14.19 -11.43
#